data_AF-R5AYK5-F1
#
_entry.id   AF-R5AYK5-F1
#
_cell.length_a   1.000
_cell.length_b   1.000
_cell.length_c   1.000
_cell.angle_alpha   90.00
_cell.angle_beta   90.00
_cell.angle_gamma   90.00
#
_symmetry.space_group_name_H-M   'P 1'
#
loop_
_entity.id
_entity.type
_entity.pdbx_description
1 polymer ?
#
loop_
_entity_poly.entity_id
_entity_poly.type
_entity_poly.pdbx_seq_one_letter_code
_entity_poly.pdbx_strand_id
1 'polypeptide(L)'
;MGKNKLKKFSDMSTMDFVLQYPFGELQKGNFPFRGSWNADFFHNSNPIVLELGCGKGEYTVGLALQHPDKNFIGVDIKGARMWTGACRVREMQLGNVAFLRTDIELMSHFFAPGEVSEIWITFPDPQMKKVRKRLTSTRFLQLYRSILKPGGLIHLKTDSPFLYTYTCELAKENNLPVIENTKDLYLTHAGNPILGIRTHYEQQWLDRGLTIKYIALKLPADTDLREPQVEIEHDTYRSYSRGEVQCPWLCNPVVTPKDITE
;
A
#
# COMPACT_ATOMS: atom_id res chain seq x y z
N MET A 1 -24.66 13.75 -2.01
CA MET A 1 -23.24 13.63 -2.44
C MET A 1 -23.07 14.45 -3.71
N GLY A 2 -22.36 15.59 -3.74
CA GLY A 2 -22.43 16.45 -4.95
C GLY A 2 -21.33 17.49 -5.13
N LYS A 3 -21.41 18.64 -4.47
CA LYS A 3 -20.58 19.81 -4.82
C LYS A 3 -19.12 19.73 -4.37
N ASN A 4 -18.86 19.22 -3.16
CA ASN A 4 -17.51 19.24 -2.59
C ASN A 4 -16.54 18.25 -3.27
N LYS A 5 -17.06 17.14 -3.81
CA LYS A 5 -16.25 16.14 -4.53
C LYS A 5 -15.81 16.63 -5.91
N LEU A 6 -16.72 17.29 -6.64
CA LEU A 6 -16.42 17.89 -7.95
C LEU A 6 -15.36 19.00 -7.81
N LYS A 7 -15.48 19.85 -6.79
CA LYS A 7 -14.47 20.88 -6.48
C LYS A 7 -13.08 20.27 -6.29
N LYS A 8 -12.96 19.18 -5.53
CA LYS A 8 -11.67 18.49 -5.31
C LYS A 8 -11.07 17.95 -6.59
N PHE A 9 -11.88 17.36 -7.47
CA PHE A 9 -11.38 16.88 -8.77
C PHE A 9 -10.93 18.02 -9.67
N SER A 10 -11.70 19.11 -9.72
CA SER A 10 -11.36 20.30 -10.50
C SER A 10 -10.07 20.96 -10.02
N ASP A 11 -9.80 20.94 -8.71
CA ASP A 11 -8.55 21.46 -8.16
C ASP A 11 -7.37 20.53 -8.50
N MET A 12 -7.52 19.21 -8.29
CA MET A 12 -6.47 18.24 -8.64
C MET A 12 -6.12 18.22 -10.13
N SER A 13 -7.06 18.48 -11.04
CA SER A 13 -6.74 18.55 -12.48
C SER A 13 -5.82 19.72 -12.85
N THR A 14 -5.59 20.67 -11.94
CA THR A 14 -4.62 21.76 -12.13
C THR A 14 -3.24 21.43 -11.56
N MET A 15 -3.09 20.30 -10.88
CA MET A 15 -1.84 19.84 -10.28
C MET A 15 -1.18 18.86 -11.25
N ASP A 16 -0.04 19.25 -11.83
CA ASP A 16 0.76 18.44 -12.75
C ASP A 16 1.24 17.11 -12.16
N PHE A 17 1.48 17.08 -10.84
CA PHE A 17 1.85 15.87 -10.11
C PHE A 17 0.67 14.96 -9.75
N VAL A 18 -0.57 15.28 -10.17
CA VAL A 18 -1.75 14.40 -10.01
C VAL A 18 -2.19 13.85 -11.36
N LEU A 19 -1.74 12.63 -11.65
CA LEU A 19 -2.01 11.94 -12.90
C LEU A 19 -3.29 11.12 -12.79
N GLN A 20 -4.23 11.32 -13.72
CA GLN A 20 -5.51 10.62 -13.74
C GLN A 20 -5.67 9.83 -15.04
N TYR A 21 -5.65 8.51 -14.92
CA TYR A 21 -5.72 7.60 -16.06
C TYR A 21 -6.81 6.56 -15.84
N PRO A 22 -8.10 6.90 -16.05
CA PRO A 22 -9.15 5.89 -16.05
C PRO A 22 -8.89 4.86 -17.16
N PHE A 23 -9.42 3.65 -16.99
CA PHE A 23 -9.17 2.53 -17.92
C PHE A 23 -9.42 2.89 -19.40
N GLY A 24 -10.50 3.62 -19.69
CA GLY A 24 -10.84 4.03 -21.06
C GLY A 24 -9.85 5.02 -21.68
N GLU A 25 -9.03 5.73 -20.90
CA GLU A 25 -7.94 6.56 -21.43
C GLU A 25 -6.67 5.75 -21.65
N LEU A 26 -6.34 4.81 -20.76
CA LEU A 26 -5.22 3.88 -20.96
C LEU A 26 -5.39 3.01 -22.21
N GLN A 27 -6.62 2.74 -22.63
CA GLN A 27 -6.87 1.99 -23.86
C GLN A 27 -6.58 2.80 -25.13
N LYS A 28 -6.55 4.14 -25.05
CA LYS A 28 -6.38 5.02 -26.22
C LYS A 28 -4.92 5.29 -26.55
N GLY A 29 -4.00 5.00 -25.63
CA GLY A 29 -2.57 5.24 -25.82
C GLY A 29 -1.76 4.77 -24.63
N ASN A 30 -0.43 4.79 -24.79
CA ASN A 30 0.48 4.39 -23.72
C ASN A 30 0.61 5.50 -22.68
N PHE A 31 0.80 5.09 -21.41
CA PHE A 31 1.18 6.02 -20.36
C PHE A 31 2.58 6.58 -20.66
N PRO A 32 2.77 7.92 -20.69
CA PRO A 32 3.97 8.53 -21.25
C PRO A 32 5.23 8.27 -20.42
N PHE A 33 5.12 8.06 -19.11
CA PHE A 33 6.27 7.93 -18.21
C PHE A 33 6.67 6.48 -17.92
N ARG A 34 6.05 5.49 -18.58
CA ARG A 34 6.37 4.08 -18.34
C ARG A 34 7.81 3.78 -18.78
N GLY A 35 8.69 3.46 -17.84
CA GLY A 35 10.12 3.24 -18.07
C GLY A 35 10.96 4.52 -18.09
N SER A 36 10.34 5.69 -17.84
CA SER A 36 11.01 6.99 -17.87
C SER A 36 10.55 7.93 -16.75
N TRP A 37 9.87 7.45 -15.71
CA TRP A 37 9.41 8.28 -14.58
C TRP A 37 10.50 9.19 -14.01
N ASN A 38 11.70 8.64 -13.85
CA ASN A 38 12.86 9.35 -13.32
C ASN A 38 13.35 10.46 -14.26
N ALA A 39 13.43 10.19 -15.58
CA ALA A 39 13.93 11.15 -16.55
C ALA A 39 12.89 12.24 -16.89
N ASP A 40 11.65 11.83 -17.13
CA ASP A 40 10.62 12.64 -17.78
C ASP A 40 9.64 13.29 -16.80
N PHE A 41 9.53 12.78 -15.57
CA PHE A 41 8.63 13.33 -14.55
C PHE A 41 9.39 13.87 -13.32
N PHE A 42 10.23 13.06 -12.67
CA PHE A 42 10.96 13.49 -11.45
C PHE A 42 12.26 14.23 -11.75
N HIS A 43 12.75 14.15 -12.98
CA HIS A 43 13.98 14.76 -13.47
C HIS A 43 15.22 14.48 -12.60
N ASN A 44 15.33 13.25 -12.10
CA ASN A 44 16.44 12.76 -11.28
C ASN A 44 16.59 11.23 -11.45
N SER A 45 17.53 10.61 -10.73
CA SER A 45 17.75 9.16 -10.77
C SER A 45 17.40 8.44 -9.46
N ASN A 46 16.59 9.07 -8.61
CA ASN A 46 16.27 8.54 -7.28
C ASN A 46 15.39 7.28 -7.37
N PRO A 47 15.45 6.38 -6.38
CA PRO A 47 14.57 5.21 -6.32
C PRO A 47 13.10 5.62 -6.25
N ILE A 48 12.24 4.91 -6.99
CA ILE A 48 10.78 5.10 -6.95
C ILE A 48 10.16 4.15 -5.92
N VAL A 49 9.34 4.70 -5.03
CA VAL A 49 8.59 3.99 -3.99
C VAL A 49 7.09 4.22 -4.20
N LEU A 50 6.32 3.14 -4.25
CA LEU A 50 4.86 3.22 -4.39
C LEU A 50 4.16 3.11 -3.03
N GLU A 51 3.10 3.89 -2.81
CA GLU A 51 2.09 3.59 -1.78
C GLU A 51 0.80 3.14 -2.47
N LEU A 52 0.42 1.87 -2.29
CA LEU A 52 -0.78 1.29 -2.90
C LEU A 52 -1.98 1.43 -1.97
N GLY A 53 -3.03 2.11 -2.45
CA GLY A 53 -4.19 2.45 -1.63
C GLY A 53 -3.96 3.66 -0.75
N CYS A 54 -3.28 4.70 -1.27
CA CYS A 54 -2.76 5.81 -0.47
C CYS A 54 -3.82 6.66 0.25
N GLY A 55 -5.11 6.51 -0.09
CA GLY A 55 -6.20 7.18 0.60
C GLY A 55 -6.05 8.70 0.57
N LYS A 56 -5.70 9.30 1.72
CA LYS A 56 -5.46 10.75 1.83
C LYS A 56 -4.07 11.19 1.37
N GLY A 57 -3.16 10.27 1.07
CA GLY A 57 -1.78 10.54 0.69
C GLY A 57 -0.87 10.94 1.86
N GLU A 58 -1.33 10.76 3.11
CA GLU A 58 -0.58 11.18 4.30
C GLU A 58 0.75 10.42 4.45
N TYR A 59 0.76 9.13 4.13
CA TYR A 59 1.96 8.32 4.21
C TYR A 59 2.93 8.65 3.07
N THR A 60 2.46 8.71 1.82
CA THR A 60 3.25 9.18 0.65
C THR A 60 3.96 10.51 0.96
N VAL A 61 3.23 11.52 1.46
CA VAL A 61 3.80 12.83 1.78
C VAL A 61 4.75 12.76 2.97
N GLY A 62 4.41 11.98 4.01
CA GLY A 62 5.28 11.79 5.16
C GLY A 62 6.62 11.16 4.78
N LEU A 63 6.59 10.13 3.93
CA LEU A 63 7.80 9.48 3.43
C LEU A 63 8.65 10.44 2.60
N ALA A 64 8.04 11.21 1.72
CA ALA A 64 8.73 12.17 0.87
C ALA A 64 9.45 13.27 1.65
N LEU A 65 8.87 13.72 2.76
CA LEU A 65 9.50 14.69 3.68
C LEU A 65 10.71 14.10 4.41
N GLN A 66 10.69 12.82 4.74
CA GLN A 66 11.80 12.15 5.45
C GLN A 66 12.90 11.66 4.50
N HIS A 67 12.57 11.44 3.22
CA HIS A 67 13.47 10.90 2.20
C HIS A 67 13.48 11.75 0.93
N PRO A 68 14.12 12.94 0.95
CA PRO A 68 14.31 13.74 -0.25
C PRO A 68 15.15 13.03 -1.34
N ASP A 69 15.86 11.96 -0.97
CA ASP A 69 16.67 11.09 -1.82
C ASP A 69 15.85 10.00 -2.55
N LYS A 70 14.52 9.97 -2.37
CA LYS A 70 13.61 9.01 -3.00
C LYS A 70 12.42 9.74 -3.64
N ASN A 71 11.86 9.13 -4.67
CA ASN A 71 10.62 9.58 -5.34
C ASN A 71 9.45 8.72 -4.86
N PHE A 72 8.31 9.35 -4.54
CA PHE A 72 7.14 8.66 -4.00
C PHE A 72 5.92 8.84 -4.90
N ILE A 73 5.22 7.74 -5.17
CA ILE A 73 3.99 7.77 -5.96
C ILE A 73 2.86 7.13 -5.15
N GLY A 74 1.88 7.95 -4.76
CA GLY A 74 0.66 7.48 -4.11
C GLY A 74 -0.38 7.02 -5.12
N VAL A 75 -0.83 5.77 -5.04
CA VAL A 75 -1.78 5.16 -5.97
C VAL A 75 -3.14 4.92 -5.29
N ASP A 76 -4.24 5.45 -5.83
CA ASP A 76 -5.59 5.14 -5.35
C ASP A 76 -6.66 5.34 -6.44
N ILE A 77 -7.59 4.41 -6.56
CA ILE A 77 -8.71 4.51 -7.52
C ILE A 77 -9.72 5.62 -7.13
N LYS A 78 -9.85 5.92 -5.83
CA LYS A 78 -10.74 6.93 -5.25
C LYS A 78 -10.05 8.29 -5.18
N GLY A 79 -9.74 8.86 -6.34
CA GLY A 79 -9.02 10.14 -6.49
C GLY A 79 -9.42 11.26 -5.54
N ALA A 80 -10.71 11.47 -5.23
CA ALA A 80 -11.12 12.54 -4.30
C ALA A 80 -10.53 12.44 -2.87
N ARG A 81 -10.01 11.28 -2.46
CA ARG A 81 -9.35 11.09 -1.17
C ARG A 81 -7.94 11.70 -1.16
N MET A 82 -7.17 11.53 -2.25
CA MET A 82 -5.77 11.96 -2.35
C MET A 82 -5.63 13.49 -2.42
N TRP A 83 -6.73 14.23 -2.65
CA TRP A 83 -6.76 15.70 -2.66
C TRP A 83 -6.06 16.32 -1.45
N THR A 84 -6.22 15.73 -0.26
CA THR A 84 -5.58 16.28 0.97
C THR A 84 -4.06 16.24 0.87
N GLY A 85 -3.48 15.10 0.50
CA GLY A 85 -2.06 14.95 0.27
C GLY A 85 -1.58 15.80 -0.90
N ALA A 86 -2.36 15.89 -1.98
CA ALA A 86 -2.02 16.70 -3.14
C ALA A 86 -1.96 18.21 -2.82
N CYS A 87 -2.89 18.74 -2.02
CA CYS A 87 -2.79 20.11 -1.52
C CYS A 87 -1.53 20.31 -0.68
N ARG A 88 -1.19 19.36 0.19
CA ARG A 88 0.02 19.44 1.02
C ARG A 88 1.31 19.42 0.19
N VAL A 89 1.38 18.62 -0.86
CA VAL A 89 2.51 18.63 -1.84
C VAL A 89 2.64 20.00 -2.48
N ARG A 90 1.54 20.60 -2.95
CA ARG A 90 1.53 21.96 -3.53
C ARG A 90 1.97 23.02 -2.54
N GLU A 91 1.43 22.99 -1.32
CA GLU A 91 1.74 23.96 -0.25
C GLU A 91 3.20 23.88 0.20
N MET A 92 3.76 22.67 0.27
CA MET A 92 5.15 22.42 0.68
C MET A 92 6.14 22.41 -0.50
N GLN A 93 5.65 22.53 -1.74
CA GLN A 93 6.45 22.49 -2.97
C GLN A 93 7.35 21.24 -3.08
N LEU A 94 6.81 20.06 -2.73
CA LEU A 94 7.57 18.81 -2.79
C LEU A 94 7.75 18.34 -4.23
N GLY A 95 9.00 18.31 -4.72
CA GLY A 95 9.33 17.86 -6.07
C GLY A 95 9.50 16.34 -6.23
N ASN A 96 9.46 15.58 -5.14
CA ASN A 96 9.67 14.13 -5.13
C ASN A 96 8.39 13.33 -4.87
N VAL A 97 7.22 13.90 -5.18
CA VAL A 97 5.91 13.24 -4.99
C VAL A 97 5.06 13.31 -6.25
N ALA A 98 4.41 12.19 -6.60
CA ALA A 98 3.31 12.14 -7.54
C ALA A 98 2.10 11.40 -6.94
N PHE A 99 0.91 11.65 -7.49
CA PHE A 99 -0.28 10.85 -7.25
C PHE A 99 -0.79 10.27 -8.55
N LEU A 100 -1.12 8.98 -8.54
CA LEU A 100 -1.66 8.27 -9.68
C LEU A 100 -3.04 7.72 -9.35
N ARG A 101 -4.06 8.24 -10.03
CA ARG A 101 -5.43 7.75 -9.89
C ARG A 101 -5.71 6.66 -10.92
N THR A 102 -5.59 5.42 -10.48
CA THR A 102 -5.88 4.22 -11.29
C THR A 102 -6.20 3.02 -10.39
N ASP A 103 -6.58 1.90 -11.01
CA ASP A 103 -6.69 0.61 -10.31
C ASP A 103 -5.29 -0.01 -10.13
N ILE A 104 -5.03 -0.57 -8.96
CA ILE A 104 -3.76 -1.26 -8.66
C ILE A 104 -3.56 -2.43 -9.64
N GLU A 105 -4.61 -3.05 -10.15
CA GLU A 105 -4.49 -4.14 -11.12
C GLU A 105 -3.89 -3.71 -12.46
N LEU A 106 -3.80 -2.39 -12.72
CA LEU A 106 -3.28 -1.83 -13.97
C LEU A 106 -1.81 -1.39 -13.87
N MET A 107 -1.11 -1.65 -12.76
CA MET A 107 0.25 -1.10 -12.53
C MET A 107 1.27 -1.41 -13.65
N SER A 108 1.18 -2.56 -14.31
CA SER A 108 2.08 -2.92 -15.43
C SER A 108 1.96 -2.00 -16.65
N HIS A 109 0.86 -1.25 -16.78
CA HIS A 109 0.68 -0.22 -17.80
C HIS A 109 1.38 1.10 -17.46
N PHE A 110 1.74 1.31 -16.20
CA PHE A 110 2.33 2.57 -15.72
C PHE A 110 3.83 2.45 -15.42
N PHE A 111 4.30 1.23 -15.16
CA PHE A 111 5.68 0.98 -14.77
C PHE A 111 6.30 -0.11 -15.65
N ALA A 112 7.55 0.10 -16.03
CA ALA A 112 8.37 -0.91 -16.71
C ALA A 112 8.95 -1.91 -15.68
N PRO A 113 9.38 -3.11 -16.12
CA PRO A 113 10.06 -4.05 -15.26
C PRO A 113 11.30 -3.42 -14.58
N GLY A 114 11.38 -3.55 -13.26
CA GLY A 114 12.48 -3.04 -12.46
C GLY A 114 12.47 -1.53 -12.16
N GLU A 115 11.43 -0.80 -12.59
CA GLU A 115 11.33 0.65 -12.39
C GLU A 115 11.01 1.02 -10.94
N VAL A 116 10.32 0.15 -10.20
CA VAL A 116 9.93 0.37 -8.80
C VAL A 116 10.93 -0.28 -7.85
N SER A 117 11.32 0.41 -6.79
CA SER A 117 12.24 -0.11 -5.77
C SER A 117 11.55 -0.72 -4.56
N GLU A 118 10.46 -0.11 -4.10
CA GLU A 118 9.74 -0.51 -2.88
C GLU A 118 8.23 -0.27 -3.05
N ILE A 119 7.42 -1.09 -2.40
CA ILE A 119 5.97 -0.97 -2.36
C ILE A 119 5.50 -0.94 -0.91
N TRP A 120 4.75 0.08 -0.56
CA TRP A 120 4.06 0.22 0.71
C TRP A 120 2.56 -0.06 0.54
N ILE A 121 2.04 -0.92 1.40
CA ILE A 121 0.63 -1.28 1.50
C ILE A 121 0.20 -0.89 2.92
N THR A 122 -0.49 0.24 3.03
CA THR A 122 -0.86 0.88 4.30
C THR A 122 -2.35 0.70 4.57
N PHE A 123 -2.67 -0.04 5.63
CA PHE A 123 -4.04 -0.28 6.10
C PHE A 123 -5.03 -0.72 5.01
N PRO A 124 -4.68 -1.73 4.19
CA PRO A 124 -5.57 -2.21 3.14
C PRO A 124 -6.78 -2.94 3.76
N ASP A 125 -7.87 -3.06 2.99
CA ASP A 125 -8.96 -3.95 3.37
C ASP A 125 -8.43 -5.40 3.43
N PRO A 126 -8.65 -6.15 4.53
CA PRO A 126 -8.11 -7.49 4.71
C PRO A 126 -8.70 -8.53 3.75
N GLN A 127 -9.81 -8.24 3.07
CA GLN A 127 -10.45 -9.11 2.08
C GLN A 127 -10.56 -10.57 2.55
N MET A 128 -11.05 -10.76 3.79
CA MET A 128 -11.08 -12.04 4.49
C MET A 128 -11.73 -13.16 3.68
N LYS A 129 -12.77 -12.85 2.88
CA LYS A 129 -13.51 -13.81 2.07
C LYS A 129 -13.00 -13.96 0.62
N LYS A 130 -12.10 -13.09 0.16
CA LYS A 130 -11.73 -12.96 -1.26
C LYS A 130 -10.21 -12.88 -1.43
N VAL A 131 -9.53 -14.04 -1.35
CA VAL A 131 -8.06 -14.15 -1.47
C VAL A 131 -7.50 -13.34 -2.64
N ARG A 132 -8.08 -13.48 -3.84
CA ARG A 132 -7.65 -12.76 -5.06
C ARG A 132 -7.68 -11.23 -4.95
N LYS A 133 -8.42 -10.68 -3.99
CA LYS A 133 -8.49 -9.22 -3.73
C LYS A 133 -7.54 -8.76 -2.62
N ARG A 134 -6.91 -9.66 -1.86
CA ARG A 134 -5.93 -9.31 -0.82
C ARG A 134 -4.67 -8.79 -1.49
N LEU A 135 -4.24 -7.57 -1.14
CA LEU A 135 -3.08 -6.94 -1.79
C LEU A 135 -1.76 -7.66 -1.52
N THR A 136 -1.70 -8.56 -0.54
CA THR A 136 -0.53 -9.42 -0.29
C THR A 136 -0.70 -10.85 -0.85
N SER A 137 -1.74 -11.14 -1.63
CA SER A 137 -1.91 -12.47 -2.24
C SER A 137 -0.87 -12.75 -3.32
N THR A 138 -0.65 -14.02 -3.66
CA THR A 138 0.32 -14.41 -4.70
C THR A 138 0.02 -13.73 -6.04
N ARG A 139 -1.26 -13.53 -6.35
CA ARG A 139 -1.69 -12.79 -7.54
C ARG A 139 -1.12 -11.38 -7.58
N PHE A 140 -1.23 -10.63 -6.48
CA PHE A 140 -0.72 -9.27 -6.40
C PHE A 140 0.80 -9.24 -6.31
N LEU A 141 1.41 -10.18 -5.57
CA LEU A 141 2.87 -10.33 -5.58
C LEU A 141 3.42 -10.59 -7.00
N GLN A 142 2.75 -11.42 -7.80
CA GLN A 142 3.12 -11.65 -9.19
C GLN A 142 2.98 -10.38 -10.04
N LEU A 143 1.94 -9.58 -9.82
CA LEU A 143 1.82 -8.27 -10.44
C LEU A 143 2.98 -7.35 -10.03
N TYR A 144 3.33 -7.32 -8.75
CA TYR A 144 4.42 -6.49 -8.23
C TYR A 144 5.77 -6.89 -8.84
N ARG A 145 6.05 -8.18 -9.04
CA ARG A 145 7.26 -8.63 -9.76
C ARG A 145 7.40 -8.04 -11.17
N SER A 146 6.29 -7.76 -11.84
CA SER A 146 6.34 -7.20 -13.20
C SER A 146 6.85 -5.76 -13.26
N ILE A 147 6.91 -5.05 -12.13
CA ILE A 147 7.31 -3.64 -12.04
C ILE A 147 8.45 -3.40 -11.04
N LEU A 148 8.57 -4.26 -10.03
CA LEU A 148 9.54 -4.15 -8.94
C LEU A 148 10.90 -4.67 -9.39
N LYS A 149 11.98 -4.01 -8.96
CA LYS A 149 13.34 -4.55 -9.15
C LYS A 149 13.50 -5.89 -8.43
N PRO A 150 14.33 -6.81 -8.94
CA PRO A 150 14.61 -8.07 -8.26
C PRO A 150 15.05 -7.83 -6.81
N GLY A 151 14.38 -8.48 -5.86
CA GLY A 151 14.67 -8.31 -4.43
C GLY A 151 14.19 -6.99 -3.82
N GLY A 152 13.34 -6.23 -4.53
CA GLY A 152 12.66 -5.05 -3.98
C GLY A 152 11.80 -5.40 -2.77
N LEU A 153 11.48 -4.37 -1.98
CA LEU A 153 10.78 -4.54 -0.72
C LEU A 153 9.27 -4.34 -0.85
N ILE A 154 8.53 -5.15 -0.10
CA ILE A 154 7.10 -4.97 0.14
C ILE A 154 6.92 -4.76 1.62
N HIS A 155 6.26 -3.65 1.96
CA HIS A 155 5.94 -3.24 3.30
C HIS A 155 4.43 -3.36 3.48
N LEU A 156 3.99 -4.14 4.47
CA LEU A 156 2.60 -4.15 4.92
C LEU A 156 2.54 -3.54 6.31
N LYS A 157 1.74 -2.48 6.46
CA LYS A 157 1.35 -1.90 7.74
C LYS A 157 -0.15 -2.07 7.90
N THR A 158 -0.62 -2.73 8.96
CA THR A 158 -2.04 -3.07 9.10
C THR A 158 -2.48 -3.19 10.55
N ASP A 159 -3.73 -2.84 10.83
CA ASP A 159 -4.41 -3.10 12.10
C ASP A 159 -4.98 -4.54 12.16
N SER A 160 -5.28 -5.14 11.01
CA SER A 160 -5.91 -6.45 10.86
C SER A 160 -5.00 -7.62 11.29
N PRO A 161 -5.33 -8.35 12.37
CA PRO A 161 -4.66 -9.60 12.72
C PRO A 161 -4.79 -10.66 11.62
N PHE A 162 -5.95 -10.72 10.93
CA PHE A 162 -6.18 -11.67 9.86
C PHE A 162 -5.17 -11.47 8.72
N LEU A 163 -5.10 -10.24 8.17
CA LEU A 163 -4.26 -9.97 7.01
C LEU A 163 -2.79 -10.13 7.37
N TYR A 164 -2.36 -9.61 8.52
CA TYR A 164 -0.99 -9.77 8.99
C TYR A 164 -0.59 -11.26 9.12
N THR A 165 -1.46 -12.07 9.72
CA THR A 165 -1.21 -13.52 9.86
C THR A 165 -1.16 -14.19 8.50
N TYR A 166 -2.09 -13.87 7.60
CA TYR A 166 -2.07 -14.36 6.22
C TYR A 166 -0.77 -14.02 5.50
N THR A 167 -0.28 -12.78 5.61
CA THR A 167 0.99 -12.36 5.01
C THR A 167 2.19 -13.07 5.62
N CYS A 168 2.18 -13.34 6.93
CA CYS A 168 3.22 -14.13 7.59
C CYS A 168 3.24 -15.57 7.06
N GLU A 169 2.08 -16.23 6.97
CA GLU A 169 1.99 -17.61 6.48
C GLU A 169 2.35 -17.70 4.99
N LEU A 170 1.94 -16.72 4.18
CA LEU A 170 2.36 -16.60 2.79
C LEU A 170 3.89 -16.46 2.66
N ALA A 171 4.52 -15.63 3.51
CA ALA A 171 5.97 -15.48 3.50
C ALA A 171 6.68 -16.80 3.85
N LYS A 172 6.18 -17.54 4.84
CA LYS A 172 6.70 -18.85 5.24
C LYS A 172 6.54 -19.89 4.13
N GLU A 173 5.33 -20.06 3.59
CA GLU A 173 5.00 -21.02 2.51
C GLU A 173 5.94 -20.85 1.30
N ASN A 174 6.31 -19.61 1.01
CA ASN A 174 7.10 -19.24 -0.16
C ASN A 174 8.57 -18.98 0.14
N ASN A 175 9.02 -19.21 1.38
CA ASN A 175 10.40 -18.90 1.83
C ASN A 175 10.85 -17.47 1.47
N LEU A 176 9.93 -16.50 1.59
CA LEU A 176 10.24 -15.10 1.29
C LEU A 176 11.12 -14.52 2.41
N PRO A 177 12.24 -13.83 2.09
CA PRO A 177 13.08 -13.22 3.11
C PRO A 177 12.32 -12.12 3.86
N VAL A 178 12.12 -12.33 5.16
CA VAL A 178 11.49 -11.37 6.07
C VAL A 178 12.58 -10.44 6.62
N ILE A 179 12.42 -9.14 6.40
CA ILE A 179 13.37 -8.10 6.85
C ILE A 179 12.98 -7.56 8.21
N GLU A 180 11.68 -7.39 8.44
CA GLU A 180 11.14 -6.90 9.70
C GLU A 180 9.78 -7.56 9.92
N ASN A 181 9.44 -7.87 11.17
CA ASN A 181 8.18 -8.50 11.50
C ASN A 181 7.79 -8.23 12.97
N THR A 182 6.72 -7.48 13.16
CA THR A 182 6.23 -7.11 14.50
C THR A 182 4.71 -7.08 14.57
N LYS A 183 4.17 -7.55 15.69
CA LYS A 183 2.74 -7.46 16.03
C LYS A 183 2.36 -6.14 16.71
N ASP A 184 3.34 -5.37 17.16
CA ASP A 184 3.16 -4.09 17.83
C ASP A 184 4.28 -3.13 17.41
N LEU A 185 4.03 -2.43 16.30
CA LEU A 185 4.94 -1.49 15.67
C LEU A 185 5.41 -0.39 16.61
N TYR A 186 4.52 0.13 17.45
CA TYR A 186 4.83 1.27 18.30
C TYR A 186 5.58 0.88 19.56
N LEU A 187 5.43 -0.36 20.01
CA LEU A 187 6.26 -0.92 21.06
C LEU A 187 7.66 -1.25 20.53
N THR A 188 7.77 -1.91 19.37
CA THR A 188 9.06 -2.41 18.88
C THR A 188 9.91 -1.35 18.16
N HIS A 189 9.27 -0.40 17.47
CA HIS A 189 9.94 0.66 16.70
C HIS A 189 9.62 2.05 17.22
N ALA A 190 9.56 2.19 18.55
CA ALA A 190 9.35 3.48 19.20
C ALA A 190 10.38 4.50 18.72
N GLY A 191 9.91 5.64 18.21
CA GLY A 191 10.77 6.73 17.72
C GLY A 191 11.31 6.56 16.29
N ASN A 192 10.99 5.47 15.57
CA ASN A 192 11.34 5.37 14.16
C ASN A 192 10.54 6.40 13.33
N PRO A 193 11.20 7.33 12.60
CA PRO A 193 10.50 8.42 11.92
C PRO A 193 9.61 7.96 10.76
N ILE A 194 9.96 6.86 10.09
CA ILE A 194 9.24 6.31 8.92
C ILE A 194 8.04 5.49 9.38
N LEU A 195 8.27 4.54 10.29
CA LEU A 195 7.24 3.69 10.85
C LEU A 195 6.30 4.47 11.79
N GLY A 196 6.81 5.59 12.33
CA GLY A 196 6.11 6.56 13.13
C GLY A 196 5.15 7.48 12.35
N ILE A 197 5.21 7.54 11.02
CA ILE A 197 4.23 8.30 10.23
C ILE A 197 2.84 7.71 10.51
N ARG A 198 1.95 8.54 11.06
CA ARG A 198 0.58 8.17 11.42
C ARG A 198 -0.40 8.70 10.39
N THR A 199 -1.20 7.82 9.81
CA THR A 199 -2.35 8.25 9.01
C THR A 199 -3.51 8.66 9.92
N HIS A 200 -4.46 9.45 9.39
CA HIS A 200 -5.68 9.77 10.12
C HIS A 200 -6.50 8.52 10.49
N TYR A 201 -6.40 7.46 9.70
CA TYR A 201 -7.05 6.18 9.98
C TYR A 201 -6.35 5.44 11.12
N GLU A 202 -5.03 5.40 11.09
CA GLU A 202 -4.20 4.79 12.11
C GLU A 202 -4.41 5.40 13.51
N GLN A 203 -4.48 6.74 13.59
CA GLN A 203 -4.72 7.39 14.89
C GLN A 203 -6.05 6.95 15.52
N GLN A 204 -7.10 6.76 14.70
CA GLN A 204 -8.40 6.28 15.22
C GLN A 204 -8.31 4.88 15.82
N TRP A 205 -7.42 4.02 15.32
CA TRP A 205 -7.24 2.67 15.83
C TRP A 205 -6.39 2.63 17.09
N LEU A 206 -5.34 3.45 17.14
CA LEU A 206 -4.52 3.62 18.35
C LEU A 206 -5.36 4.16 19.51
N ASP A 207 -6.23 5.13 19.25
CA ASP A 207 -7.16 5.67 20.26
C ASP A 207 -8.14 4.61 20.78
N ARG A 208 -8.31 3.50 20.05
CA ARG A 208 -9.15 2.34 20.42
C ARG A 208 -8.35 1.21 21.06
N GLY A 209 -7.06 1.39 21.31
CA GLY A 209 -6.19 0.40 21.93
C GLY A 209 -5.80 -0.76 21.01
N LEU A 210 -6.00 -0.64 19.69
CA LEU A 210 -5.51 -1.66 18.75
C LEU A 210 -4.02 -1.48 18.47
N THR A 211 -3.29 -2.59 18.42
CA THR A 211 -1.90 -2.59 17.99
C THR A 211 -1.79 -2.58 16.47
N ILE A 212 -0.80 -1.85 15.98
CA ILE A 212 -0.46 -1.83 14.55
C ILE A 212 0.61 -2.87 14.28
N LYS A 213 0.37 -3.73 13.29
CA LYS A 213 1.29 -4.76 12.86
C LYS A 213 2.06 -4.28 11.64
N TYR A 214 3.29 -4.75 11.51
CA TYR A 214 4.15 -4.40 10.40
C TYR A 214 5.00 -5.61 9.99
N ILE A 215 5.08 -5.84 8.68
CA ILE A 215 5.97 -6.83 8.08
C ILE A 215 6.59 -6.25 6.81
N ALA A 216 7.89 -6.45 6.65
CA ALA A 216 8.63 -6.10 5.44
C ALA A 216 9.27 -7.35 4.85
N LEU A 217 9.04 -7.58 3.55
CA LEU A 217 9.48 -8.76 2.83
C LEU A 217 10.31 -8.34 1.61
N LYS A 218 11.35 -9.10 1.27
CA LYS A 218 11.92 -9.07 -0.08
C LYS A 218 11.08 -9.94 -1.00
N LEU A 219 10.91 -9.49 -2.24
CA LEU A 219 10.26 -10.27 -3.29
C LEU A 219 11.29 -10.70 -4.34
N PRO A 220 11.77 -11.96 -4.30
CA PRO A 220 12.63 -12.51 -5.35
C PRO A 220 11.85 -12.65 -6.67
N ALA A 221 12.54 -12.56 -7.81
CA ALA A 221 11.93 -12.69 -9.13
C ALA A 221 11.51 -14.14 -9.46
N ASP A 222 12.27 -15.13 -8.99
CA ASP A 222 12.25 -16.50 -9.53
C ASP A 222 11.59 -17.56 -8.62
N THR A 223 10.85 -17.15 -7.59
CA THR A 223 10.16 -18.09 -6.69
C THR A 223 8.76 -18.40 -7.20
N ASP A 224 8.40 -19.66 -7.39
CA ASP A 224 7.01 -20.04 -7.69
C ASP A 224 6.12 -19.79 -6.47
N LEU A 225 5.15 -18.87 -6.58
CA LEU A 225 4.37 -18.39 -5.45
C LEU A 225 3.10 -19.22 -5.24
N ARG A 226 2.94 -19.78 -4.04
CA ARG A 226 1.81 -20.60 -3.59
C ARG A 226 1.02 -19.90 -2.49
N GLU A 227 -0.30 -20.05 -2.58
CA GLU A 227 -1.20 -19.54 -1.54
C GLU A 227 -1.15 -20.47 -0.31
N PRO A 228 -0.98 -19.94 0.91
CA PRO A 228 -0.90 -20.77 2.11
C PRO A 228 -2.24 -21.49 2.34
N GLN A 229 -2.18 -22.80 2.64
CA GLN A 229 -3.36 -23.64 2.90
C GLN A 229 -3.72 -23.65 4.39
N VAL A 230 -3.95 -22.46 4.94
CA VAL A 230 -4.27 -22.24 6.35
C VAL A 230 -5.65 -21.63 6.52
N GLU A 231 -6.37 -22.06 7.55
CA GLU A 231 -7.56 -21.37 8.02
C GLU A 231 -7.15 -20.37 9.10
N ILE A 232 -7.58 -19.12 8.92
CA ILE A 232 -7.25 -17.99 9.80
C ILE A 232 -8.56 -17.41 10.29
N GLU A 233 -8.69 -17.30 11.60
CA GLU A 233 -9.85 -16.67 12.22
C GLU A 233 -10.06 -15.26 11.66
N HIS A 234 -11.28 -14.99 11.20
CA HIS A 234 -11.67 -13.67 10.73
C HIS A 234 -11.62 -12.67 11.89
N ASP A 235 -10.98 -11.53 11.67
CA ASP A 235 -11.01 -10.46 12.66
C ASP A 235 -12.31 -9.66 12.61
N THR A 236 -12.52 -8.80 13.60
CA THR A 236 -13.69 -7.92 13.69
C THR A 236 -13.56 -6.69 12.79
N TYR A 237 -12.66 -6.67 11.80
CA TYR A 237 -12.46 -5.51 10.92
C TYR A 237 -13.80 -5.08 10.32
N ARG A 238 -14.16 -3.82 10.61
CA ARG A 238 -15.25 -3.11 9.96
C ARG A 238 -14.68 -1.80 9.44
N SER A 239 -15.08 -1.40 8.24
CA SER A 239 -14.87 -0.03 7.79
C SER A 239 -15.76 0.88 8.64
N TYR A 240 -15.27 1.33 9.81
CA TYR A 240 -16.09 2.06 10.76
C TYR A 240 -16.44 3.45 10.22
N SER A 241 -17.73 3.74 10.08
CA SER A 241 -18.25 5.08 10.32
C SER A 241 -18.46 5.24 11.82
N ARG A 242 -17.81 6.24 12.44
CA ARG A 242 -17.96 6.71 13.84
C ARG A 242 -18.87 5.83 14.72
N GLY A 243 -18.27 4.89 15.46
CA GLY A 243 -18.92 4.05 16.47
C GLY A 243 -17.91 3.10 17.12
N GLU A 244 -18.11 2.78 18.40
CA GLU A 244 -17.20 2.06 19.32
C GLU A 244 -16.77 0.66 18.83
N VAL A 245 -15.62 0.18 19.34
CA VAL A 245 -15.08 -1.18 19.07
C VAL A 245 -15.07 -2.01 20.34
N GLN A 246 -15.52 -3.26 20.19
CA GLN A 246 -15.35 -4.35 21.15
C GLN A 246 -14.27 -5.34 20.65
N CYS A 247 -13.66 -6.05 21.61
CA CYS A 247 -12.95 -7.34 21.51
C CYS A 247 -11.40 -7.32 21.40
N PRO A 248 -10.67 -7.02 22.50
CA PRO A 248 -9.20 -7.07 22.57
C PRO A 248 -8.57 -8.46 22.36
N TRP A 249 -9.32 -9.56 22.54
CA TRP A 249 -8.78 -10.93 22.51
C TRP A 249 -8.42 -11.44 21.10
N LEU A 250 -8.86 -10.77 20.03
CA LEU A 250 -8.59 -11.14 18.62
C LEU A 250 -7.18 -10.77 18.13
N CYS A 251 -6.34 -10.19 18.99
CA CYS A 251 -4.98 -9.79 18.62
C CYS A 251 -4.02 -10.98 18.36
N ASN A 252 -4.44 -12.21 18.64
CA ASN A 252 -3.72 -13.45 18.33
C ASN A 252 -4.68 -14.48 17.72
N PRO A 253 -4.94 -14.44 16.41
CA PRO A 253 -5.84 -15.40 15.76
C PRO A 253 -5.22 -16.80 15.82
N VAL A 254 -6.06 -17.80 16.10
CA VAL A 254 -5.66 -19.22 16.03
C VAL A 254 -5.58 -19.63 14.56
N VAL A 255 -4.51 -20.34 14.19
CA VAL A 255 -4.31 -20.89 12.84
C VAL A 255 -4.51 -22.40 12.89
N THR A 256 -5.41 -22.92 12.06
CA THR A 256 -5.64 -24.36 11.89
C THR A 256 -5.23 -24.79 10.48
N PRO A 257 -4.40 -25.85 10.33
CA PRO A 257 -4.15 -26.46 9.03
C PRO A 257 -5.48 -26.94 8.42
N LYS A 258 -5.63 -26.84 7.09
CA LYS A 258 -6.70 -27.57 6.41
C LYS A 258 -6.36 -29.06 6.41
N ASP A 259 -7.24 -29.88 6.95
CA ASP A 259 -7.15 -31.33 6.80
C ASP A 259 -7.14 -31.67 5.31
N ILE A 260 -6.04 -32.29 4.87
CA ILE A 260 -5.94 -32.86 3.53
C ILE A 260 -6.66 -34.20 3.61
N THR A 261 -7.95 -34.22 3.28
CA THR A 261 -8.62 -35.49 2.99
C THR A 261 -8.03 -36.04 1.70
N GLU A 262 -7.34 -37.18 1.81
CA GLU A 262 -6.82 -38.00 0.70
C GLU A 262 -7.89 -38.30 -0.37
#